data_AF-A0A660UBN1-F1
#
_entry.id   AF-A0A660UBN1-F1
#
_cell.length_a   1.000
_cell.length_b   1.000
_cell.length_c   1.000
_cell.angle_alpha   90.00
_cell.angle_beta   90.00
_cell.angle_gamma   90.00
#
_symmetry.space_group_name_H-M   'P 1'
#
loop_
_entity.id
_entity.type
_entity.pdbx_description
1 polymer ?
#
loop_
_entity_poly.entity_id
_entity_poly.type
_entity_poly.pdbx_seq_one_letter_code
_entity_poly.pdbx_strand_id
1 'polypeptide(L)' 'MRVDLHVHTTASDGTCSPEEVIELARKEGLAAIAITD' A
#
# COMPACT_ATOMS: atom_id res chain seq x y z
N MET A 1 -11.99 -1.47 -12.12
CA MET A 1 -11.19 -2.01 -10.99
C MET A 1 -9.99 -1.09 -10.81
N ARG A 2 -9.68 -0.61 -9.59
CA ARG A 2 -8.54 0.27 -9.31
C ARG A 2 -7.43 -0.51 -8.59
N VAL A 3 -6.18 -0.28 -8.97
CA VAL A 3 -5.00 -0.92 -8.37
C VAL A 3 -3.87 0.10 -8.25
N ASP A 4 -2.97 -0.13 -7.29
CA ASP A 4 -1.74 0.65 -7.12
C ASP A 4 -0.54 -0.29 -6.98
N LEU A 5 0.33 -0.32 -7.98
CA LEU A 5 1.38 -1.34 -8.09
C LEU A 5 2.77 -0.80 -7.69
N HIS A 6 2.83 0.35 -7.02
CA HIS A 6 4.08 0.94 -6.56
C HIS A 6 3.85 1.63 -5.21
N VAL A 7 4.04 0.88 -4.13
CA VAL A 7 3.89 1.40 -2.76
C VAL A 7 5.16 1.16 -1.96
N HIS A 8 5.57 2.16 -1.20
CA HIS A 8 6.67 2.10 -0.24
C HIS A 8 6.11 2.10 1.18
N THR A 9 6.76 1.38 2.08
CA THR A 9 6.42 1.22 3.49
C THR A 9 7.57 1.66 4.37
N THR A 10 7.37 1.68 5.69
CA THR A 10 8.46 1.93 6.66
C THR A 10 9.55 0.85 6.67
N ALA A 11 9.43 -0.22 5.86
CA ALA A 11 10.52 -1.16 5.64
C ALA A 11 11.65 -0.58 4.76
N SER A 12 11.38 0.49 4.00
CA SER A 12 12.38 1.30 3.29
C SER A 12 12.22 2.80 3.61
N ASP A 13 11.58 3.59 2.73
CA ASP A 13 11.46 5.05 2.82
C ASP A 13 10.00 5.57 2.87
N GLY A 14 9.02 4.66 2.95
CA GLY A 14 7.61 5.00 3.11
C GLY A 14 7.25 5.47 4.52
N THR A 15 6.08 6.09 4.66
CA THR A 15 5.61 6.68 5.92
C THR A 15 4.60 5.83 6.70
N CYS A 16 4.14 4.73 6.11
CA CYS A 16 3.16 3.83 6.71
C CYS A 16 3.75 2.42 6.82
N SER A 17 3.40 1.70 7.89
CA SER A 17 3.76 0.27 8.00
C SER A 17 3.05 -0.55 6.91
N PRO A 18 3.54 -1.77 6.58
CA PRO A 18 2.85 -2.66 5.66
C PRO A 18 1.37 -2.89 6.04
N GLU A 19 1.05 -3.03 7.32
CA GLU A 19 -0.32 -3.20 7.82
C GLU A 19 -1.17 -1.94 7.61
N GLU A 20 -0.61 -0.76 7.88
CA GLU A 20 -1.30 0.52 7.65
C GLU A 20 -1.60 0.74 6.16
N VAL A 21 -0.68 0.38 5.27
CA VAL A 21 -0.87 0.42 3.82
C VAL A 21 -2.02 -0.49 3.38
N ILE A 22 -2.12 -1.71 3.91
CA ILE A 22 -3.21 -2.64 3.58
C ILE A 22 -4.56 -2.05 4.02
N GLU A 23 -4.64 -1.48 5.22
CA GLU A 23 -5.86 -0.85 5.73
C GLU A 23 -6.28 0.38 4.90
N LEU A 24 -5.31 1.21 4.48
CA LEU A 24 -5.54 2.32 3.56
C LEU A 24 -6.04 1.84 2.19
N ALA A 25 -5.40 0.84 1.60
CA ALA A 25 -5.80 0.28 0.32
C ALA A 25 -7.23 -0.27 0.35
N ARG A 26 -7.62 -0.93 1.45
CA ARG A 26 -9.00 -1.40 1.67
C ARG A 26 -9.98 -0.23 1.77
N LYS A 27 -9.64 0.81 2.52
CA LYS A 27 -10.47 2.01 2.71
C LYS A 27 -10.70 2.76 1.39
N GLU A 28 -9.68 2.84 0.55
CA GLU A 28 -9.74 3.49 -0.77
C GLU A 28 -10.40 2.61 -1.86
N GLY A 29 -10.76 1.37 -1.54
CA GLY A 29 -11.42 0.44 -2.47
C GLY A 29 -10.50 -0.05 -3.59
N LEU A 30 -9.19 -0.13 -3.33
CA LEU A 30 -8.24 -0.75 -4.26
C LEU A 30 -8.44 -2.27 -4.28
N ALA A 31 -8.43 -2.85 -5.47
CA ALA A 31 -8.58 -4.28 -5.66
C ALA A 31 -7.27 -5.05 -5.45
N ALA A 32 -6.12 -4.38 -5.63
CA ALA A 32 -4.80 -4.95 -5.41
C ALA A 32 -3.80 -3.81 -5.17
N ILE A 33 -2.74 -4.14 -4.43
CA ILE A 33 -1.54 -3.33 -4.31
C ILE A 33 -0.29 -4.17 -4.53
N ALA A 34 0.83 -3.52 -4.88
CA ALA A 34 2.16 -4.12 -4.82
C ALA A 34 3.09 -3.24 -3.98
N ILE A 35 3.65 -3.83 -2.93
CA ILE A 35 4.70 -3.21 -2.13
C ILE A 35 6.03 -3.43 -2.86
N THR A 36 6.72 -2.34 -3.15
CA THR A 36 7.97 -2.27 -3.92
C THR A 36 8.96 -1.38 -3.17
N ASP A 37 9.18 -1.72 -1.91
CA ASP A 37 10.10 -1.03 -0.98
C ASP A 37 11.51 -0.85 -1.55
#